data_AF-A0A932ZM60-F1
#
_entry.id   AF-A0A932ZM60-F1
#
_cell.length_a   1.000
_cell.length_b   1.000
_cell.length_c   1.000
_cell.angle_alpha   90.00
_cell.angle_beta   90.00
_cell.angle_gamma   90.00
#
_symmetry.space_group_name_H-M   'P 1'
#
loop_
_entity.id
_entity.type
_entity.pdbx_description
1 polymer ?
#
loop_
_entity_poly.entity_id
_entity_poly.type
_entity_poly.pdbx_seq_one_letter_code
_entity_poly.pdbx_strand_id
1 'polypeptide(L)'
;MPEDKPEDLAEFGKDYGPRTTDYGLEKPKYKVPISFAMERLAQQRVALADVTEIPQGRREPGLGGRLYQQNCLNCHGLNGKGGIPVKQISVNPPVYLETKALSVRQTREEFIRLVSQGLPGSGKPGIAGFTDAEWGALYQYVQGLR
;
A
#
# COMPACT_ATOMS: atom_id res chain seq x y z
N MET A 1 8.11 1.97 31.90
CA MET A 1 8.46 2.01 30.46
C MET A 1 9.96 2.30 30.46
N PRO A 2 10.83 1.38 30.04
CA PRO A 2 12.25 1.71 29.95
C PRO A 2 12.42 2.82 28.90
N GLU A 3 13.19 3.83 29.25
CA GLU A 3 13.46 5.00 28.42
C GLU A 3 14.50 4.61 27.38
N ASP A 4 14.13 4.65 26.09
CA ASP A 4 15.06 4.43 24.98
C ASP A 4 16.12 5.53 25.01
N LYS A 5 17.37 5.16 25.30
CA LYS A 5 18.45 6.13 25.41
C LYS A 5 18.95 6.51 24.02
N PRO A 6 19.50 7.73 23.84
CA PRO A 6 20.05 8.17 22.56
C PRO A 6 21.10 7.21 21.99
N GLU A 7 21.79 6.49 22.87
CA GLU A 7 22.78 5.47 22.50
C GLU A 7 22.16 4.27 21.74
N ASP A 8 20.91 3.90 22.04
CA ASP A 8 20.21 2.76 21.43
C ASP A 8 19.78 3.07 19.98
N LEU A 9 19.61 4.35 19.65
CA LEU A 9 19.27 4.81 18.29
C LEU A 9 20.51 4.86 17.36
N ALA A 10 21.72 4.90 17.93
CA ALA A 10 22.95 5.00 17.16
C ALA A 10 23.37 3.67 16.50
N GLU A 11 22.80 2.54 16.93
CA GLU A 11 23.09 1.22 16.36
C GLU A 11 22.33 0.96 15.05
N PHE A 12 21.10 1.50 14.92
CA PHE A 12 20.26 1.32 13.73
C PHE A 12 20.73 2.07 12.48
N GLY A 13 21.73 2.94 12.58
CA GLY A 13 22.20 3.80 11.49
C GLY A 13 23.45 3.31 10.73
N LYS A 14 24.09 2.22 11.16
CA LYS A 14 25.44 1.87 10.67
C LYS A 14 25.46 1.18 9.30
N ASP A 15 24.36 0.55 8.89
CA ASP A 15 24.26 -0.16 7.59
C ASP A 15 23.43 0.58 6.52
N TYR A 16 22.84 1.72 6.87
CA TYR A 16 22.09 2.56 5.93
C TYR A 16 22.96 3.72 5.47
N GLY A 17 23.99 3.40 4.68
CA GLY A 17 24.68 4.40 3.86
C GLY A 17 23.69 5.20 3.00
N PRO A 18 24.06 6.41 2.52
CA PRO A 18 23.15 7.28 1.80
C PRO A 18 22.61 6.58 0.54
N ARG A 19 21.40 6.03 0.63
CA ARG A 19 20.67 5.56 -0.54
C ARG A 19 20.02 6.78 -1.16
N THR A 20 20.53 7.17 -2.32
CA THR A 20 19.93 8.17 -3.18
C THR A 20 18.45 7.83 -3.37
N THR A 21 17.60 8.85 -3.34
CA THR A 21 16.13 8.73 -3.36
C THR A 21 15.55 8.27 -4.69
N ASP A 22 16.40 7.83 -5.61
CA ASP A 22 16.04 7.46 -6.97
C ASP A 22 15.85 5.95 -7.15
N TYR A 23 15.93 5.12 -6.10
CA TYR A 23 15.82 3.66 -6.21
C TYR A 23 16.78 3.05 -7.26
N GLY A 24 17.89 3.73 -7.61
CA GLY A 24 18.75 3.32 -8.72
C GLY A 24 18.09 3.43 -10.11
N LEU A 25 16.90 4.03 -10.21
CA LEU A 25 16.28 4.40 -11.47
C LEU A 25 16.97 5.68 -11.94
N GLU A 26 17.70 5.59 -13.06
CA GLU A 26 18.23 6.77 -13.72
C GLU A 26 17.10 7.81 -13.87
N LYS A 27 17.34 9.03 -13.36
CA LYS A 27 16.42 10.15 -13.60
C LYS A 27 16.14 10.18 -15.10
N PRO A 28 14.86 10.16 -15.53
CA PRO A 28 14.55 10.10 -16.95
C PRO A 28 15.24 11.28 -17.63
N LYS A 29 16.18 10.95 -18.54
CA LYS A 29 17.00 11.93 -19.28
C LYS A 29 16.13 12.89 -20.10
N TYR A 30 14.88 12.50 -20.34
CA TYR A 30 13.90 13.25 -21.11
C TYR A 30 12.66 13.53 -20.28
N LYS A 31 12.30 14.81 -20.18
CA LYS A 31 11.02 15.26 -19.63
C LYS A 31 10.02 15.30 -20.77
N VAL A 32 9.02 14.43 -20.74
CA VAL A 32 7.94 14.44 -21.73
C VAL A 32 6.90 15.49 -21.34
N PRO A 33 6.56 16.46 -22.21
CA PRO A 33 5.48 17.41 -21.94
C PRO A 33 4.15 16.69 -21.71
N ILE A 34 3.34 17.17 -20.75
CA ILE A 34 2.04 16.57 -20.43
C ILE A 34 1.16 16.51 -21.68
N SER A 35 1.14 17.55 -22.51
CA SER A 35 0.38 17.57 -23.77
C SER A 35 0.76 16.43 -24.70
N PHE A 36 2.06 16.18 -24.89
CA PHE A 36 2.56 15.09 -25.72
C PHE A 36 2.18 13.72 -25.15
N ALA A 37 2.29 13.54 -23.83
CA ALA A 37 1.86 12.29 -23.18
C ALA A 37 0.35 12.07 -23.34
N MET A 38 -0.46 13.11 -23.15
CA MET A 38 -1.92 13.04 -23.29
C MET A 38 -2.37 12.76 -24.72
N GLU A 39 -1.71 13.36 -25.72
CA GLU A 39 -1.98 13.10 -27.13
C GLU A 39 -1.66 11.65 -27.52
N ARG A 40 -0.53 11.10 -27.04
CA ARG A 40 -0.18 9.68 -27.26
C ARG A 40 -1.13 8.71 -26.57
N LEU A 41 -1.58 9.02 -25.35
CA LEU A 41 -2.59 8.22 -24.65
C LEU A 41 -3.94 8.24 -25.37
N ALA A 42 -4.35 9.38 -25.93
CA ALA A 42 -5.56 9.50 -26.73
C ALA A 42 -5.48 8.64 -28.01
N GLN A 43 -4.32 8.59 -28.65
CA GLN A 43 -4.07 7.74 -29.82
C GLN A 43 -4.06 6.24 -29.46
N GLN A 44 -3.53 5.85 -28.29
CA GLN A 44 -3.57 4.47 -27.81
C GLN A 44 -4.99 3.98 -27.45
N ARG A 45 -5.91 4.89 -27.09
CA ARG A 45 -7.31 4.55 -26.82
C ARG A 45 -8.03 4.01 -28.06
N VAL A 46 -7.58 4.40 -29.26
CA VAL A 46 -8.07 3.85 -30.53
C VAL A 46 -7.57 2.41 -30.75
N ALA A 47 -6.39 2.04 -30.21
CA ALA A 47 -5.86 0.68 -30.28
C ALA A 47 -6.43 -0.26 -29.20
N LEU A 48 -6.86 0.27 -28.05
CA LEU A 48 -7.49 -0.51 -26.97
C LEU A 48 -8.95 -0.90 -27.24
N ALA A 49 -9.59 -0.33 -28.26
CA ALA A 49 -10.94 -0.71 -28.68
C ALA A 49 -11.01 -2.16 -29.20
N ASP A 50 -9.87 -2.80 -29.48
CA ASP A 50 -9.75 -4.17 -29.96
C ASP A 50 -9.48 -5.20 -28.84
N VAL A 51 -9.40 -4.75 -27.57
CA VAL A 51 -9.31 -5.65 -26.40
C VAL A 51 -10.71 -5.92 -25.88
N THR A 52 -11.53 -6.61 -26.67
CA THR A 52 -12.88 -7.04 -26.27
C THR A 52 -12.89 -8.33 -25.44
N GLU A 53 -11.72 -8.91 -25.14
CA GLU A 53 -11.62 -10.11 -24.32
C GLU A 53 -10.78 -9.86 -23.06
N ILE A 54 -11.46 -9.50 -21.97
CA ILE A 54 -10.93 -9.74 -20.63
C ILE A 54 -10.89 -11.26 -20.45
N PRO A 55 -9.73 -11.88 -20.19
CA PRO A 55 -9.65 -13.33 -20.04
C PRO A 55 -10.66 -13.83 -19.00
N GLN A 56 -11.66 -14.58 -19.46
CA GLN A 56 -12.68 -15.20 -18.63
C GLN A 56 -12.02 -16.31 -17.80
N GLY A 57 -11.50 -15.93 -16.65
CA GLY A 57 -10.73 -16.80 -15.77
C GLY A 57 -10.21 -16.09 -14.53
N ARG A 58 -10.09 -14.75 -14.61
CA ARG A 58 -9.95 -13.89 -13.43
C ARG A 58 -11.36 -13.59 -12.94
N ARG A 59 -11.86 -14.37 -11.97
CA ARG A 59 -13.10 -13.97 -11.28
C ARG A 59 -12.87 -12.55 -10.76
N GLU A 60 -13.67 -11.60 -11.24
CA GLU A 60 -13.60 -10.21 -10.76
C GLU A 60 -13.58 -10.23 -9.24
N PRO A 61 -12.65 -9.51 -8.58
CA PRO A 61 -12.57 -9.53 -7.14
C PRO A 61 -13.93 -9.13 -6.58
N GLY A 62 -14.48 -9.97 -5.69
CA GLY A 62 -15.69 -9.64 -4.96
C GLY A 62 -15.53 -8.34 -4.17
N LEU A 63 -16.60 -7.86 -3.54
CA LEU A 63 -16.61 -6.58 -2.80
C LEU A 63 -15.38 -6.42 -1.88
N GLY A 64 -15.06 -7.43 -1.06
CA GLY A 64 -13.92 -7.40 -0.16
C GLY A 64 -12.56 -7.28 -0.87
N GLY A 65 -12.40 -7.94 -2.02
CA GLY A 65 -11.18 -7.84 -2.82
C GLY A 65 -11.01 -6.46 -3.44
N ARG A 66 -12.09 -5.84 -3.92
CA ARG A 66 -12.03 -4.46 -4.43
C ARG A 66 -11.70 -3.46 -3.32
N LEU A 67 -12.33 -3.59 -2.16
CA LEU A 67 -12.03 -2.77 -0.99
C LEU A 67 -10.56 -2.93 -0.56
N TYR A 68 -10.05 -4.16 -0.55
CA TYR A 68 -8.65 -4.44 -0.22
C TYR A 68 -7.68 -3.80 -1.22
N GLN A 69 -7.95 -3.92 -2.52
CA GLN A 69 -7.12 -3.30 -3.56
C GLN A 69 -7.06 -1.78 -3.43
N GLN A 70 -8.17 -1.15 -3.10
CA GLN A 70 -8.26 0.30 -2.95
C GLN A 70 -7.58 0.82 -1.67
N ASN A 71 -7.68 0.06 -0.57
CA ASN A 71 -7.36 0.60 0.76
C ASN A 71 -6.15 -0.05 1.44
N CYS A 72 -5.74 -1.25 1.03
CA CYS A 72 -4.77 -2.06 1.78
C CYS A 72 -3.56 -2.47 0.94
N LEU A 73 -3.75 -2.72 -0.36
CA LEU A 73 -2.75 -3.32 -1.24
C LEU A 73 -1.44 -2.54 -1.31
N ASN A 74 -1.50 -1.21 -1.32
CA ASN A 74 -0.31 -0.36 -1.43
C ASN A 74 0.63 -0.46 -0.21
N CYS A 75 0.15 -0.99 0.92
CA CYS A 75 0.95 -1.18 2.12
C CYS A 75 1.16 -2.67 2.43
N HIS A 76 0.15 -3.51 2.24
CA HIS A 76 0.19 -4.92 2.65
C HIS A 76 0.47 -5.90 1.51
N GLY A 77 0.44 -5.45 0.25
CA GLY A 77 0.67 -6.27 -0.94
C GLY A 77 -0.51 -7.19 -1.26
N LEU A 78 -0.43 -7.93 -2.37
CA LEU A 78 -1.55 -8.79 -2.82
C LEU A 78 -1.92 -9.89 -1.81
N ASN A 79 -0.93 -10.40 -1.08
CA ASN A 79 -1.07 -11.54 -0.17
C ASN A 79 -0.99 -11.14 1.31
N GLY A 80 -1.03 -9.84 1.63
CA GLY A 80 -0.95 -9.39 3.01
C GLY A 80 0.42 -9.55 3.68
N LYS A 81 1.49 -9.83 2.93
CA LYS A 81 2.83 -10.11 3.49
C LYS A 81 3.61 -8.86 3.91
N GLY A 82 3.16 -7.67 3.53
CA GLY A 82 3.92 -6.43 3.76
C GLY A 82 5.23 -6.43 2.96
N GLY A 83 6.28 -5.84 3.52
CA GLY A 83 7.58 -5.63 2.86
C GLY A 83 7.55 -4.49 1.84
N ILE A 84 6.51 -3.66 1.85
CA ILE A 84 6.39 -2.51 0.97
C ILE A 84 6.95 -1.29 1.70
N PRO A 85 7.98 -0.60 1.16
CA PRO A 85 8.48 0.63 1.76
C PRO A 85 7.47 1.75 1.55
N VAL A 86 6.96 2.31 2.64
CA VAL A 86 6.01 3.43 2.62
C VAL A 86 6.71 4.69 3.13
N LYS A 87 6.69 5.75 2.32
CA LYS A 87 7.29 7.03 2.68
C LYS A 87 6.46 7.74 3.75
N GLN A 88 7.06 8.02 4.90
CA GLN A 88 6.42 8.77 5.96
C GLN A 88 6.79 10.26 5.83
N ILE A 89 5.83 11.04 5.32
CA ILE A 89 6.04 12.47 5.00
C ILE A 89 5.88 13.40 6.20
N SER A 90 5.33 12.91 7.31
CA SER A 90 5.09 13.72 8.51
C SER A 90 6.31 13.87 9.42
N VAL A 91 7.46 13.29 9.06
CA VAL A 91 8.76 13.51 9.70
C VAL A 91 9.74 14.15 8.72
N ASN A 92 10.65 14.97 9.24
CA ASN A 92 11.68 15.66 8.47
C ASN A 92 13.06 15.37 9.07
N PRO A 93 14.00 14.73 8.34
CA PRO A 93 13.86 14.27 6.95
C PRO A 93 12.85 13.10 6.81
N PRO A 94 12.19 12.93 5.66
CA PRO A 94 11.27 11.82 5.43
C PRO A 94 11.99 10.48 5.57
N VAL A 95 11.34 9.53 6.24
CA VAL A 95 11.84 8.15 6.39
C VAL A 95 10.95 7.19 5.59
N TYR A 96 11.49 6.02 5.25
CA TYR A 96 10.71 4.92 4.71
C TYR A 96 10.46 3.90 5.80
N LEU A 97 9.21 3.53 5.99
CA LEU A 97 8.80 2.47 6.90
C LEU A 97 8.61 1.19 6.09
N GLU A 98 9.22 0.10 6.54
CA GLU A 98 8.93 -1.22 6.00
C GLU A 98 7.63 -1.74 6.61
N THR A 99 6.65 -2.08 5.78
CA THR A 99 5.35 -2.56 6.26
C THR A 99 5.43 -4.00 6.75
N LYS A 100 4.71 -4.29 7.83
CA LYS A 100 4.60 -5.64 8.37
C LYS A 100 3.48 -6.43 7.69
N ALA A 101 3.60 -7.75 7.77
CA ALA A 101 2.52 -8.67 7.38
C ALA A 101 1.24 -8.42 8.20
N LEU A 102 0.09 -8.68 7.58
CA LEU A 102 -1.20 -8.66 8.25
C LEU A 102 -1.25 -9.73 9.34
N SER A 103 -1.81 -9.37 10.49
CA SER A 103 -2.17 -10.34 11.51
C SER A 103 -3.55 -10.92 11.19
N VAL A 104 -3.60 -12.18 10.78
CA VAL A 104 -4.81 -12.88 10.33
C VAL A 104 -5.52 -13.70 11.43
N ARG A 105 -5.33 -13.32 12.70
CA ARG A 105 -5.90 -14.02 13.87
C ARG A 105 -6.62 -13.06 14.81
N GLN A 106 -7.56 -12.31 14.26
CA GLN A 106 -8.36 -11.32 14.99
C GLN A 106 -9.83 -11.68 14.85
N THR A 107 -10.64 -11.34 15.85
CA THR A 107 -12.09 -11.35 15.70
C THR A 107 -12.53 -10.26 14.70
N ARG A 108 -13.76 -10.33 14.22
CA ARG A 108 -14.29 -9.31 13.30
C ARG A 108 -14.31 -7.94 13.97
N GLU A 109 -14.65 -7.88 15.25
CA GLU A 109 -14.76 -6.66 16.04
C GLU A 109 -13.37 -6.04 16.26
N GLU A 110 -12.37 -6.87 16.57
CA GLU A 110 -10.98 -6.45 16.68
C GLU A 110 -10.45 -5.92 15.35
N PHE A 111 -10.74 -6.62 14.26
CA PHE A 111 -10.37 -6.20 12.91
C PHE A 111 -10.96 -4.82 12.59
N ILE A 112 -12.27 -4.63 12.78
CA ILE A 112 -12.94 -3.35 12.53
C ILE A 112 -12.30 -2.25 13.38
N ARG A 113 -12.04 -2.50 14.67
CA ARG A 113 -11.39 -1.52 15.55
C ARG A 113 -10.00 -1.12 15.03
N LEU A 114 -9.16 -2.09 14.70
CA LEU A 114 -7.78 -1.86 14.25
C LEU A 114 -7.71 -1.21 12.87
N VAL A 115 -8.63 -1.54 11.96
CA VAL A 115 -8.69 -0.93 10.64
C VAL A 115 -9.23 0.48 10.72
N SER A 116 -10.32 0.71 11.47
CA SER A 116 -10.95 2.03 11.61
C SER A 116 -10.09 3.05 12.36
N GLN A 117 -9.41 2.64 13.42
CA GLN A 117 -8.61 3.54 14.25
C GLN A 117 -7.17 3.66 13.78
N GLY A 118 -6.69 2.68 12.99
CA GLY A 118 -5.27 2.58 12.69
C GLY A 118 -4.48 2.12 13.90
N LEU A 119 -3.16 2.31 13.84
CA LEU A 119 -2.25 2.02 14.95
C LEU A 119 -1.38 3.26 15.17
N PRO A 120 -1.71 4.10 16.17
CA PRO A 120 -0.92 5.28 16.51
C PRO A 120 0.56 4.94 16.69
N GLY A 121 1.44 5.78 16.15
CA GLY A 121 2.90 5.60 16.23
C GLY A 121 3.50 4.53 15.30
N SER A 122 2.70 3.79 14.52
CA SER A 122 3.20 2.69 13.67
C SER A 122 3.12 2.97 12.15
N GLY A 123 2.70 4.17 11.76
CA GLY A 123 2.52 4.53 10.34
C GLY A 123 1.31 3.90 9.66
N LYS A 124 0.48 3.10 10.37
CA LYS A 124 -0.79 2.58 9.86
C LYS A 124 -1.94 3.56 10.16
N PRO A 125 -2.48 4.29 9.16
CA PRO A 125 -3.64 5.14 9.37
C PRO A 125 -4.92 4.33 9.62
N GLY A 126 -5.91 4.99 10.20
CA GLY A 126 -7.28 4.51 10.30
C GLY A 126 -8.03 4.72 8.99
N ILE A 127 -8.92 3.78 8.65
CA ILE A 127 -9.77 3.83 7.46
C ILE A 127 -11.20 3.55 7.91
N ALA A 128 -12.08 4.54 7.76
CA ALA A 128 -13.48 4.47 8.18
C ALA A 128 -14.42 4.69 6.99
N GLY A 129 -15.73 4.67 7.26
CA GLY A 129 -16.76 4.95 6.26
C GLY A 129 -17.32 3.74 5.52
N PHE A 130 -16.94 2.52 5.92
CA PHE A 130 -17.56 1.30 5.39
C PHE A 130 -18.88 0.98 6.11
N THR A 131 -19.84 0.50 5.33
CA THR A 131 -21.07 -0.14 5.80
C THR A 131 -20.76 -1.49 6.47
N ASP A 132 -21.72 -2.04 7.24
CA ASP A 132 -21.54 -3.34 7.90
C ASP A 132 -21.27 -4.49 6.90
N ALA A 133 -21.92 -4.44 5.73
CA ALA A 133 -21.71 -5.39 4.64
C ALA A 133 -20.30 -5.28 4.04
N GLU A 134 -19.78 -4.07 3.86
CA GLU A 134 -18.41 -3.84 3.39
C GLU A 134 -17.37 -4.30 4.42
N TRP A 135 -17.61 -4.03 5.71
CA TRP A 135 -16.77 -4.57 6.79
C TRP A 135 -16.75 -6.09 6.80
N GLY A 136 -17.91 -6.73 6.63
CA GLY A 136 -18.02 -8.17 6.53
C GLY A 136 -17.25 -8.73 5.34
N ALA A 137 -17.42 -8.13 4.16
CA ALA A 137 -16.74 -8.56 2.94
C ALA A 137 -15.21 -8.37 3.01
N LEU A 138 -14.75 -7.23 3.53
CA LEU A 138 -13.34 -6.94 3.68
C LEU A 138 -12.68 -7.87 4.71
N TYR A 139 -13.32 -8.10 5.86
CA TYR A 139 -12.84 -9.03 6.88
C TYR A 139 -12.69 -10.44 6.31
N GLN A 140 -13.72 -10.97 5.65
CA GLN A 140 -13.67 -12.31 5.04
C GLN A 140 -12.56 -12.43 3.99
N TYR A 141 -12.38 -11.40 3.17
CA TYR A 141 -11.29 -11.38 2.18
C TYR A 141 -9.91 -11.44 2.85
N VAL A 142 -9.67 -10.60 3.87
CA VAL A 142 -8.39 -10.58 4.59
C VAL A 142 -8.09 -11.91 5.28
N GLN A 143 -9.10 -12.56 5.88
CA GLN A 143 -8.93 -13.88 6.49
C GLN A 143 -8.61 -14.99 5.49
N GLY A 144 -8.90 -14.77 4.19
CA GLY A 144 -8.58 -15.70 3.11
C GLY A 144 -7.18 -15.55 2.51
N LEU A 145 -6.41 -14.52 2.89
CA LEU A 145 -5.06 -14.29 2.38
C LEU A 145 -4.05 -15.30 2.97
N ARG A 146 -3.04 -15.70 2.18
CA ARG A 146 -2.01 -16.70 2.54
C ARG A 146 -0.60 -16.23 2.18
#